data_AF-A0A2D7RV96-F1
#
_entry.id   AF-A0A2D7RV96-F1
#
_cell.length_a   1.000
_cell.length_b   1.000
_cell.length_c   1.000
_cell.angle_alpha   90.00
_cell.angle_beta   90.00
_cell.angle_gamma   90.00
#
_symmetry.space_group_name_H-M   'P 1'
#
loop_
_entity.id
_entity.type
_entity.pdbx_description
1 polymer ?
#
loop_
_entity_poly.entity_id
_entity_poly.type
_entity_poly.pdbx_seq_one_letter_code
_entity_poly.pdbx_strand_id
1 'polypeptide(L)'
;MGSVEIHLAAGKNFAIDESDQIWAAGGKASSIERTQYRAANAYMHDECSKIGSEIFRLGGTGVLYNDSTLQRRFCDLTTTCQHIMGDQEIGVSLGAPTLGSDVADAEAL
;
A
#
# COMPACT_ATOMS: atom_id res chain seq x y z
N MET A 1 -19.57 -3.66 -7.11
CA MET A 1 -19.36 -2.84 -5.90
C MET A 1 -18.99 -3.68 -4.69
N GLY A 2 -19.75 -4.72 -4.31
CA GLY A 2 -19.45 -5.51 -3.11
C GLY A 2 -18.02 -6.07 -2.99
N SER A 3 -17.40 -6.57 -4.06
CA SER A 3 -16.00 -7.02 -4.02
C SER A 3 -15.02 -5.88 -3.65
N VAL A 4 -15.14 -4.73 -4.31
CA VAL A 4 -14.29 -3.56 -4.06
C VAL A 4 -14.43 -3.06 -2.61
N GLU A 5 -15.65 -3.06 -2.08
CA GLU A 5 -15.91 -2.68 -0.69
C GLU A 5 -15.26 -3.65 0.30
N ILE A 6 -15.29 -4.96 0.01
CA ILE A 6 -14.62 -5.98 0.82
C ILE A 6 -13.10 -5.78 0.79
N HIS A 7 -12.52 -5.57 -0.39
CA HIS A 7 -11.08 -5.32 -0.54
C HIS A 7 -10.66 -4.03 0.20
N LEU A 8 -11.44 -2.96 0.10
CA LEU A 8 -11.17 -1.71 0.82
C LEU A 8 -11.26 -1.90 2.34
N ALA A 9 -12.26 -2.63 2.83
CA ALA A 9 -12.40 -2.92 4.25
C ALA A 9 -11.25 -3.79 4.78
N ALA A 10 -10.87 -4.83 4.03
CA ALA A 10 -9.75 -5.69 4.36
C ALA A 10 -8.43 -4.91 4.39
N GLY A 11 -8.15 -4.11 3.35
CA GLY A 11 -6.95 -3.27 3.28
C GLY A 11 -6.90 -2.23 4.39
N LYS A 12 -8.03 -1.60 4.73
CA LYS A 12 -8.11 -0.67 5.86
C LYS A 12 -7.77 -1.37 7.19
N ASN A 13 -8.34 -2.54 7.44
CA ASN A 13 -8.08 -3.28 8.67
C ASN A 13 -6.61 -3.71 8.76
N PHE A 14 -6.04 -4.18 7.65
CA PHE A 14 -4.62 -4.54 7.56
C PHE A 14 -3.71 -3.33 7.85
N ALA A 15 -3.97 -2.19 7.21
CA ALA A 15 -3.18 -0.98 7.43
C ALA A 15 -3.24 -0.47 8.87
N ILE A 16 -4.41 -0.56 9.53
CA ILE A 16 -4.58 -0.19 10.94
C ILE A 16 -3.80 -1.16 11.84
N ASP A 17 -3.93 -2.46 11.62
CA ASP A 17 -3.24 -3.48 12.41
C ASP A 17 -1.72 -3.33 12.35
N GLU A 18 -1.15 -3.18 11.15
CA GLU A 18 0.28 -2.94 10.95
C GLU A 18 0.75 -1.62 11.57
N SER A 19 -0.11 -0.58 11.54
CA SER A 19 0.17 0.70 12.19
C SER A 19 0.16 0.58 13.71
N ASP A 20 -0.76 -0.18 14.28
CA ASP A 20 -0.84 -0.42 15.73
C ASP A 20 0.35 -1.24 16.22
N GLN A 21 0.79 -2.25 15.45
CA GLN A 21 1.97 -3.05 15.75
C GLN A 21 3.25 -2.21 15.76
N ILE A 22 3.50 -1.39 14.72
CA ILE A 22 4.70 -0.55 14.67
C ILE A 22 4.66 0.55 15.73
N TRP A 23 3.47 1.09 16.02
CA TRP A 23 3.26 2.07 17.08
C TRP A 23 3.59 1.48 18.46
N ALA A 24 3.09 0.28 18.75
CA ALA A 24 3.36 -0.43 20.00
C ALA A 24 4.86 -0.73 20.20
N ALA A 25 5.60 -0.97 19.12
CA ALA A 25 7.04 -1.17 19.18
C ALA A 25 7.81 0.09 19.62
N GLY A 26 7.24 1.29 19.48
CA GLY A 26 7.79 2.53 20.06
C GLY A 26 9.22 2.86 19.64
N GLY A 27 9.58 2.57 18.38
CA GLY A 27 10.93 2.75 17.84
C GLY A 27 11.93 1.63 18.15
N LYS A 28 11.49 0.59 18.87
CA LYS A 28 12.29 -0.60 19.19
C LYS A 28 12.06 -1.77 18.23
N ALA A 29 11.34 -1.52 17.14
CA ALA A 29 11.10 -2.51 16.10
C ALA A 29 12.44 -3.03 15.54
N SER A 30 12.58 -4.35 15.50
CA SER A 30 13.66 -5.06 14.85
C SER A 30 13.72 -4.70 13.36
N SER A 31 14.85 -4.99 12.70
CA SER A 31 14.95 -4.69 11.26
C SER A 31 13.91 -5.47 10.45
N ILE A 32 13.58 -6.70 10.88
CA ILE A 32 12.57 -7.54 10.24
C ILE A 32 11.18 -6.91 10.36
N GLU A 33 10.78 -6.46 11.55
CA GLU A 33 9.48 -5.79 11.77
C GLU A 33 9.38 -4.48 10.97
N ARG A 34 10.48 -3.72 10.85
CA ARG A 34 10.50 -2.51 10.01
C ARG A 34 10.36 -2.84 8.54
N THR A 35 11.02 -3.90 8.06
CA THR A 35 10.91 -4.35 6.66
C THR A 35 9.52 -4.90 6.37
N GLN A 36 8.90 -5.63 7.30
CA GLN A 36 7.51 -6.07 7.22
C GLN A 36 6.56 -4.88 7.08
N TYR A 37 6.70 -3.87 7.95
CA TYR A 37 5.89 -2.66 7.88
C TYR A 37 6.05 -1.91 6.54
N ARG A 38 7.29 -1.79 6.03
CA ARG A 38 7.54 -1.18 4.72
C ARG A 38 6.87 -1.96 3.58
N ALA A 39 6.96 -3.29 3.61
CA ALA A 39 6.30 -4.14 2.61
C ALA A 39 4.78 -4.08 2.72
N ALA A 40 4.22 -4.02 3.93
CA ALA A 40 2.80 -3.80 4.17
C ALA A 40 2.34 -2.46 3.57
N ASN A 41 3.12 -1.40 3.73
CA ASN A 41 2.84 -0.11 3.13
C ASN A 41 2.88 -0.14 1.59
N ALA A 42 3.84 -0.85 1.00
CA ALA A 42 3.90 -1.05 -0.45
C ALA A 42 2.71 -1.85 -0.99
N TYR A 43 2.34 -2.94 -0.31
CA TYR A 43 1.13 -3.72 -0.60
C TYR A 43 -0.13 -2.85 -0.57
N MET A 44 -0.25 -1.98 0.45
CA MET A 44 -1.41 -1.09 0.56
C MET A 44 -1.49 -0.06 -0.57
N HIS A 45 -0.37 0.47 -1.05
CA HIS A 45 -0.38 1.37 -2.22
C HIS A 45 -0.85 0.64 -3.48
N ASP A 46 -0.41 -0.59 -3.70
CA ASP A 46 -0.85 -1.41 -4.82
C ASP A 46 -2.35 -1.75 -4.75
N GLU A 47 -2.83 -2.21 -3.60
CA GLU A 47 -4.26 -2.50 -3.41
C GLU A 47 -5.14 -1.25 -3.58
N CYS A 48 -4.72 -0.10 -3.05
CA CYS A 48 -5.44 1.15 -3.26
C CYS A 48 -5.48 1.54 -4.74
N SER A 49 -4.38 1.36 -5.49
CA SER A 49 -4.31 1.64 -6.92
C SER A 49 -5.28 0.76 -7.73
N LYS A 50 -5.36 -0.54 -7.42
CA LYS A 50 -6.30 -1.49 -8.07
C LYS A 50 -7.76 -1.11 -7.77
N ILE A 51 -8.07 -0.83 -6.50
CA ILE A 51 -9.40 -0.39 -6.05
C ILE A 51 -9.80 0.91 -6.77
N GLY A 52 -8.91 1.90 -6.78
CA GLY A 52 -9.14 3.18 -7.44
C GLY A 52 -9.41 3.03 -8.93
N SER A 53 -8.63 2.20 -9.61
CA SER A 53 -8.78 1.91 -11.04
C SER A 53 -10.14 1.26 -11.34
N GLU A 54 -10.57 0.31 -10.51
CA GLU A 54 -11.87 -0.35 -10.67
C GLU A 54 -13.04 0.62 -10.41
N ILE A 55 -12.96 1.44 -9.36
CA ILE A 55 -13.99 2.46 -9.07
C ILE A 55 -14.08 3.48 -10.21
N PHE A 56 -12.93 3.95 -10.70
CA PHE A 56 -12.86 4.91 -11.80
C PHE A 56 -13.47 4.33 -13.09
N ARG A 57 -13.16 3.07 -13.41
CA ARG A 57 -13.74 2.33 -14.53
C ARG A 57 -15.26 2.20 -14.41
N LEU A 58 -15.77 1.89 -13.22
CA LEU A 58 -17.21 1.74 -12.96
C LEU A 58 -17.99 3.05 -13.09
N GLY A 59 -17.36 4.20 -12.86
CA GLY A 59 -18.01 5.51 -13.00
C GLY A 59 -18.23 5.96 -14.45
N GLY A 60 -17.69 5.24 -15.44
CA GLY A 60 -17.95 5.49 -16.86
C GLY A 60 -17.41 6.83 -17.36
N THR A 61 -18.01 7.40 -18.40
CA THR A 61 -17.51 8.65 -19.01
C THR A 61 -17.71 9.88 -18.13
N GLY A 62 -18.69 9.85 -17.21
CA GLY A 62 -18.98 10.94 -16.29
C GLY A 62 -17.84 11.30 -15.35
N VAL A 63 -16.88 10.40 -15.14
CA VAL A 63 -15.72 10.63 -14.27
C VAL A 63 -14.59 11.39 -14.94
N LEU A 64 -14.72 11.69 -16.24
CA LEU A 64 -13.70 12.44 -17.00
C LEU A 64 -13.95 13.95 -16.99
N TYR A 65 -15.11 14.41 -16.53
CA TYR A 65 -15.41 15.84 -16.44
C TYR A 65 -14.66 16.48 -15.26
N ASN A 66 -14.13 17.69 -15.48
CA ASN A 66 -13.30 18.41 -14.51
C ASN A 66 -14.00 18.74 -13.19
N ASP A 67 -15.33 18.75 -13.17
CA ASP A 67 -16.16 18.93 -11.96
C ASP A 67 -16.38 17.62 -11.19
N SER A 68 -16.01 16.48 -11.76
CA SER A 68 -16.08 15.19 -11.09
C SER A 68 -15.06 15.11 -9.96
N THR A 69 -15.58 14.97 -8.74
CA THR A 69 -14.72 14.69 -7.57
C THR A 69 -14.00 13.36 -7.69
N LEU A 70 -14.52 12.41 -8.48
CA LEU A 70 -13.89 11.11 -8.66
C LEU A 70 -12.63 11.21 -9.52
N GLN A 71 -12.63 12.07 -10.54
CA GLN A 71 -11.43 12.38 -11.34
C GLN A 71 -10.28 12.84 -10.44
N ARG A 72 -10.57 13.85 -9.60
CA ARG A 72 -9.58 14.42 -8.71
C ARG A 72 -9.03 13.39 -7.73
N ARG A 73 -9.91 12.63 -7.07
CA ARG A 73 -9.52 11.58 -6.11
C ARG A 73 -8.70 10.47 -6.77
N PHE A 74 -9.02 10.10 -8.01
CA PHE A 74 -8.24 9.12 -8.75
C PHE A 74 -6.84 9.64 -9.07
N CYS A 75 -6.70 10.90 -9.53
CA CYS A 75 -5.40 11.52 -9.73
C CYS A 75 -4.58 11.56 -8.44
N ASP A 76 -5.15 12.06 -7.33
CA ASP A 76 -4.47 12.16 -6.04
C ASP A 76 -3.98 10.79 -5.54
N LEU A 77 -4.82 9.76 -5.68
CA LEU A 77 -4.48 8.37 -5.37
C LEU A 77 -3.31 7.89 -6.23
N THR A 78 -3.39 8.04 -7.55
CA THR A 78 -2.34 7.58 -8.46
C THR A 78 -1.00 8.26 -8.18
N THR A 79 -1.00 9.55 -7.84
CA THR A 79 0.22 10.28 -7.45
C THR A 79 0.81 9.73 -6.15
N THR A 80 -0.03 9.46 -5.15
CA THR A 80 0.41 8.89 -3.86
C THR A 80 1.05 7.51 -4.05
N CYS A 81 0.48 6.67 -4.91
CA CYS A 81 1.01 5.34 -5.23
C CYS A 81 2.37 5.35 -5.97
N GLN A 82 2.85 6.51 -6.45
CA GLN A 82 4.21 6.62 -7.02
C GLN A 82 5.29 6.95 -5.98
N HIS A 83 4.93 7.13 -4.71
CA HIS A 83 5.90 7.41 -3.67
C HIS A 83 6.85 6.21 -3.50
N ILE A 84 8.14 6.45 -3.21
CA ILE A 84 9.16 5.39 -3.04
C ILE A 84 8.78 4.36 -1.96
N MET A 85 8.04 4.78 -0.94
CA MET A 85 7.51 3.89 0.11
C MET A 85 6.37 2.98 -0.38
N GLY A 86 5.83 3.25 -1.57
CA GLY A 86 4.85 2.43 -2.29
C GLY A 86 5.49 1.48 -3.31
N ASP A 87 6.82 1.49 -3.45
CA ASP A 87 7.52 0.65 -4.42
C ASP A 87 7.47 -0.84 -4.02
N GLN A 88 7.02 -1.69 -4.94
CA GLN A 88 6.91 -3.12 -4.72
C GLN A 88 8.28 -3.83 -4.68
N GLU A 89 9.37 -3.19 -5.12
CA GLU A 89 10.72 -3.75 -4.96
C GLU A 89 11.09 -4.00 -3.49
N ILE A 90 10.45 -3.29 -2.55
CA ILE A 90 10.54 -3.55 -1.10
C ILE A 90 10.10 -4.99 -0.75
N GLY A 91 9.22 -5.60 -1.55
CA GLY A 91 8.82 -7.00 -1.39
C GLY A 91 9.99 -7.98 -1.50
N VAL A 92 11.06 -7.64 -2.23
CA VAL A 92 12.29 -8.44 -2.29
C VAL A 92 12.99 -8.43 -0.93
N SER A 93 13.03 -7.27 -0.27
CA SER A 93 13.63 -7.12 1.06
C SER A 93 12.88 -7.90 2.15
N LEU A 94 11.57 -8.13 2.00
CA LEU A 94 10.80 -9.01 2.89
C LEU A 94 10.84 -10.49 2.49
N GLY A 95 10.87 -10.78 1.19
CA GLY A 95 10.88 -12.14 0.66
C GLY A 95 12.18 -12.90 0.99
N ALA A 96 13.32 -12.22 0.91
CA ALA A 96 14.63 -12.84 1.21
C ALA A 96 14.73 -13.38 2.66
N PRO A 97 14.46 -12.60 3.73
CA PRO A 97 14.48 -13.11 5.10
C PRO A 97 13.44 -14.22 5.32
N THR A 98 12.24 -14.06 4.74
CA THR A 98 11.14 -15.03 4.91
C THR A 98 11.47 -16.39 4.28
N LEU A 99 12.29 -16.41 3.24
CA LEU A 99 12.75 -17.62 2.55
C LEU A 99 14.11 -18.13 3.07
N GLY A 100 14.66 -17.52 4.13
CA GLY A 100 15.91 -17.94 4.77
C GLY A 100 17.19 -17.46 4.06
N SER A 101 17.09 -16.46 3.19
CA SER A 101 18.23 -15.81 2.53
C SER A 101 18.63 -14.54 3.26
N ASP A 102 19.93 -14.30 3.41
CA ASP A 102 20.45 -13.03 3.92
C ASP A 102 20.12 -11.89 2.95
N VAL A 103 19.56 -10.79 3.48
CA VAL A 103 19.37 -9.55 2.72
C VAL A 103 20.72 -8.87 2.62
N ALA A 104 21.27 -8.78 1.42
CA ALA A 104 22.43 -7.92 1.17
C ALA A 104 22.05 -6.47 1.54
N ASP A 105 22.78 -5.91 2.51
CA ASP A 105 22.73 -4.52 2.96
C ASP A 105 21.39 -3.99 3.50
N ALA A 106 21.02 -4.47 4.69
CA ALA A 106 19.98 -3.87 5.52
C ALA A 106 20.30 -2.44 6.03
N GLU A 107 21.51 -1.91 5.77
CA GLU A 107 21.92 -0.55 6.15
C GLU A 107 21.63 0.53 5.10
N ALA A 108 21.19 0.16 3.89
CA ALA A 108 21.04 1.10 2.77
C ALA A 108 19.58 1.53 2.44
N LEU A 109 18.58 1.10 3.23
CA LEU A 109 17.16 1.45 3.04
C LEU A 109 16.53 2.13 4.25
#